data_AF-A0A4Y2EYI7-F1
#
_entry.id   AF-A0A4Y2EYI7-F1
#
_cell.length_a   1.000
_cell.length_b   1.000
_cell.length_c   1.000
_cell.angle_alpha   90.00
_cell.angle_beta   90.00
_cell.angle_gamma   90.00
#
_symmetry.space_group_name_H-M   'P 1'
#
loop_
_entity.id
_entity.type
_entity.pdbx_description
1 polymer ?
#
loop_
_entity_poly.entity_id
_entity_poly.type
_entity_poly.pdbx_seq_one_letter_code
_entity_poly.pdbx_strand_id
1 'polypeptide(L)'
;MARRMALVPEDVATSYFPNTPDTGVHDIENQILNLLHTSNYSDDAKAKLLSQLILKYQRVINEPPPPLRVTIEESKDQAQELQKNNTTEDPILRNIIISVPANFQKFIPPIVEKLNTRSYSWNEYGELTKDNEIVRNTNVIDLFSYLMRNVKKGHEPHGFSAFWKGIKEIKIPTRWIGNHKKEEKTELKKKMERILEAAYYDFANPASFGGVKKLSTITKVPYHKTKQWLSSQDTYSLHKPVRYKFSRRATLSYGINDLWQCDLVDLQQLAEHNNGFRFLLTIIDVFSKYAYVIPLKSKTSVAVKKAIENLLQQVKPRNIQSDKGNEFYNTQLQSLFKRHNINHYSAEGDHKASVVERFNRTLKNKMFRVFTYRKSYRYDDVLQSLVKSYNDSKHRSIGMVPSKVTRDLEPQIFKKLYGYTIKNSKVSLNKGDVVRISKANKSFRRGYLPGWSDEVFTVSKAYSSHPTTFELQDLKSEAIKGRFYAEELQKISKRSDDYWLIEKVLKTKGRGPKKEYYVKWKGFDNRFNSWVKAAWMK
;
A
#
# COMPACT_ATOMS: atom_id res chain seq x y z
N MET A 1 12.99 -47.57 30.41
CA MET A 1 11.59 -47.60 30.91
C MET A 1 10.66 -47.10 29.83
N ALA A 2 9.79 -47.98 29.32
CA ALA A 2 8.73 -47.62 28.39
C ALA A 2 7.69 -46.73 29.11
N ARG A 3 7.39 -45.55 28.57
CA ARG A 3 6.22 -44.77 28.99
C ARG A 3 5.06 -45.15 28.08
N ARG A 4 4.14 -45.95 28.64
CA ARG A 4 2.85 -46.31 28.06
C ARG A 4 2.04 -45.04 27.79
N MET A 5 1.50 -44.90 26.59
CA MET A 5 0.47 -43.91 26.28
C MET A 5 -0.90 -44.54 26.58
N ALA A 6 -1.76 -43.82 27.29
CA ALA A 6 -3.16 -44.21 27.49
C ALA A 6 -4.04 -43.48 26.48
N LEU A 7 -4.96 -44.20 25.84
CA LEU A 7 -6.04 -43.64 25.03
C LEU A 7 -7.06 -42.97 25.95
N VAL A 8 -7.29 -41.68 25.74
CA VAL A 8 -8.35 -40.94 26.42
C VAL A 8 -9.68 -41.29 25.73
N PRO A 9 -10.71 -41.71 26.48
CA PRO A 9 -12.05 -41.95 25.95
C PRO A 9 -12.62 -40.73 25.21
N GLU A 10 -13.31 -40.98 24.10
CA GLU A 10 -13.77 -39.97 23.13
C GLU A 10 -14.77 -38.95 23.75
N ASP A 11 -15.49 -39.37 24.78
CA ASP A 11 -16.42 -38.56 25.58
C ASP A 11 -15.71 -37.47 26.41
N VAL A 12 -14.45 -37.67 26.80
CA VAL A 12 -13.67 -36.68 27.57
C VAL A 12 -13.03 -35.62 26.66
N ALA A 13 -12.62 -36.00 25.45
CA ALA A 13 -12.00 -35.09 24.47
C ALA A 13 -12.97 -34.00 23.97
N THR A 14 -14.26 -34.32 23.92
CA THR A 14 -15.32 -33.44 23.40
C THR A 14 -15.62 -32.25 24.33
N SER A 15 -15.22 -32.31 25.60
CA SER A 15 -15.47 -31.26 26.60
C SER A 15 -14.49 -30.08 26.56
N TYR A 16 -13.32 -30.23 25.91
CA TYR A 16 -12.27 -29.21 25.87
C TYR A 16 -12.37 -28.23 24.70
N PHE A 17 -13.18 -28.54 23.69
CA PHE A 17 -13.44 -27.65 22.56
C PHE A 17 -14.85 -27.10 22.67
N PRO A 18 -15.06 -25.81 22.96
CA PRO A 18 -16.40 -25.25 22.92
C PRO A 18 -16.94 -25.39 21.51
N ASN A 19 -18.14 -26.00 21.40
CA ASN A 19 -18.95 -26.15 20.20
C ASN A 19 -18.68 -25.01 19.22
N THR A 20 -17.96 -25.31 18.13
CA THR A 20 -17.98 -24.43 16.97
C THR A 20 -19.36 -24.58 16.34
N PRO A 21 -20.04 -23.47 16.00
CA PRO A 21 -21.32 -23.55 15.33
C PRO A 21 -21.10 -24.32 14.02
N ASP A 22 -22.05 -25.22 13.75
CA ASP A 22 -22.19 -26.03 12.55
C ASP A 22 -21.86 -25.19 11.30
N THR A 23 -20.65 -25.36 10.79
CA THR A 23 -20.16 -24.69 9.58
C THR A 23 -19.86 -25.76 8.57
N GLY A 24 -20.28 -25.58 7.31
CA GLY A 24 -20.16 -26.54 6.22
C GLY A 24 -18.74 -27.03 5.88
N VAL A 25 -17.73 -26.73 6.70
CA VAL A 25 -16.40 -27.35 6.73
C VAL A 25 -16.51 -28.85 7.02
N HIS A 26 -17.29 -29.25 8.04
CA HIS A 26 -17.34 -30.64 8.49
C HIS A 26 -18.02 -31.56 7.46
N ASP A 27 -19.04 -31.04 6.76
CA ASP A 27 -19.68 -31.71 5.62
C ASP A 27 -18.71 -31.89 4.43
N ILE A 28 -17.85 -30.91 4.15
CA ILE A 28 -16.84 -31.01 3.08
C ILE A 28 -15.72 -32.02 3.45
N GLU A 29 -15.31 -32.10 4.71
CA GLU A 29 -14.34 -33.10 5.18
C GLU A 29 -14.87 -34.52 4.99
N ASN A 30 -16.13 -34.75 5.37
CA ASN A 30 -16.81 -36.03 5.17
C ASN A 30 -16.99 -36.36 3.69
N GLN A 31 -17.27 -35.37 2.83
CA GLN A 31 -17.32 -35.55 1.37
C GLN A 31 -15.95 -35.92 0.77
N ILE A 32 -14.85 -35.33 1.27
CA ILE A 32 -13.48 -35.67 0.84
C ILE A 32 -13.13 -37.10 1.25
N LEU A 33 -13.41 -37.48 2.51
CA LEU A 33 -13.18 -38.82 3.02
C LEU A 33 -13.97 -39.86 2.23
N ASN A 34 -15.27 -39.63 2.00
CA ASN A 34 -16.12 -40.52 1.23
C ASN A 34 -15.64 -40.68 -0.22
N LEU A 35 -15.16 -39.61 -0.87
CA LEU A 35 -14.62 -39.67 -2.23
C LEU A 35 -13.36 -40.55 -2.30
N LEU A 36 -12.49 -40.49 -1.29
CA LEU A 36 -11.26 -41.29 -1.23
C LEU A 36 -11.54 -42.79 -1.06
N HIS A 37 -12.62 -43.12 -0.32
CA HIS A 37 -13.02 -44.52 -0.06
C HIS A 37 -13.95 -45.11 -1.15
N THR A 38 -14.50 -44.31 -2.05
CA THR A 38 -15.41 -44.78 -3.10
C THR A 38 -14.65 -45.49 -4.22
N SER A 39 -14.94 -46.75 -4.53
CA SER A 39 -14.30 -47.55 -5.59
C SER A 39 -14.83 -47.27 -7.01
N ASN A 40 -15.93 -46.53 -7.16
CA ASN A 40 -16.66 -46.34 -8.42
C ASN A 40 -16.08 -45.29 -9.39
N TYR A 41 -14.99 -44.61 -9.05
CA TYR A 41 -14.38 -43.57 -9.90
C TYR A 41 -12.94 -43.94 -10.26
N SER A 42 -12.54 -43.64 -11.50
CA SER A 42 -11.13 -43.74 -11.90
C SER A 42 -10.27 -42.74 -11.13
N ASP A 43 -8.99 -43.06 -10.95
CA ASP A 43 -8.08 -42.22 -10.15
C ASP A 43 -7.92 -40.80 -10.71
N ASP A 44 -8.00 -40.62 -12.03
CA ASP A 44 -8.00 -39.29 -12.67
C ASP A 44 -9.28 -38.48 -12.35
N ALA A 45 -10.45 -39.15 -12.30
CA ALA A 45 -11.70 -38.50 -11.92
C ALA A 45 -11.72 -38.14 -10.43
N LYS A 46 -11.20 -39.02 -9.56
CA LYS A 46 -10.99 -38.74 -8.13
C LYS A 46 -10.05 -37.57 -7.93
N ALA A 47 -8.92 -37.51 -8.64
CA ALA A 47 -7.96 -36.40 -8.54
C ALA A 47 -8.59 -35.05 -8.91
N LYS A 48 -9.44 -35.01 -9.95
CA LYS A 48 -10.17 -33.80 -10.37
C LYS A 48 -11.21 -33.36 -9.34
N LEU A 49 -12.03 -34.30 -8.85
CA LEU A 49 -13.05 -34.03 -7.82
C LEU A 49 -12.41 -33.61 -6.48
N LEU A 50 -11.34 -34.29 -6.08
CA LEU A 50 -10.55 -33.97 -4.89
C LEU A 50 -9.93 -32.57 -5.00
N SER A 51 -9.37 -32.22 -6.17
CA SER A 51 -8.85 -30.86 -6.42
C SER A 51 -9.94 -29.78 -6.24
N GLN A 52 -11.16 -30.04 -6.72
CA GLN A 52 -12.29 -29.12 -6.56
C GLN A 52 -12.77 -29.01 -5.10
N LEU A 53 -12.85 -30.13 -4.38
CA LEU A 53 -13.25 -30.17 -2.97
C LEU A 53 -12.21 -29.54 -2.05
N ILE A 54 -10.91 -29.77 -2.28
CA ILE A 54 -9.81 -29.10 -1.56
C ILE A 54 -9.86 -27.59 -1.78
N LEU A 55 -10.13 -27.12 -3.00
CA LEU A 55 -10.31 -25.70 -3.28
C LEU A 55 -11.54 -25.11 -2.58
N LYS A 56 -12.59 -25.91 -2.34
CA LYS A 56 -13.78 -25.50 -1.59
C LYS A 56 -13.47 -25.46 -0.09
N TYR A 57 -12.82 -26.49 0.45
CA TYR A 57 -12.36 -26.58 1.84
C TYR A 57 -11.43 -25.42 2.21
N GLN A 58 -10.44 -25.13 1.36
CA GLN A 58 -9.55 -23.98 1.52
C GLN A 58 -10.28 -22.63 1.47
N ARG A 59 -11.45 -22.52 0.82
CA ARG A 59 -12.25 -21.29 0.87
C ARG A 59 -12.95 -21.13 2.21
N VAL A 60 -13.53 -22.20 2.75
CA VAL A 60 -14.30 -22.12 4.00
C VAL A 60 -13.38 -21.92 5.21
N ILE A 61 -12.20 -22.56 5.23
CA ILE A 61 -11.23 -22.42 6.34
C ILE A 61 -10.53 -21.06 6.35
N ASN A 62 -10.37 -20.44 5.19
CA ASN A 62 -9.66 -19.16 5.07
C ASN A 62 -10.60 -17.95 5.01
N GLU A 63 -11.88 -18.07 5.36
CA GLU A 63 -12.71 -16.88 5.57
C GLU A 63 -12.39 -16.29 6.96
N PRO A 64 -11.69 -15.15 7.03
CA PRO A 64 -11.48 -14.51 8.32
C PRO A 64 -12.84 -14.11 8.90
N PRO A 65 -13.01 -14.19 10.24
CA PRO A 65 -14.23 -13.75 10.88
C PRO A 65 -14.54 -12.29 10.47
N PRO A 66 -15.83 -11.92 10.41
CA PRO A 66 -16.21 -10.57 10.02
C PRO A 66 -15.52 -9.57 10.96
N PRO A 67 -14.90 -8.51 10.41
CA PRO A 67 -14.12 -7.61 11.22
C PRO A 67 -15.02 -6.76 12.12
N LEU A 68 -14.61 -6.60 13.39
CA LEU A 68 -15.31 -5.73 14.35
C LEU A 68 -14.95 -4.27 14.06
N ARG A 69 -15.91 -3.34 14.19
CA ARG A 69 -15.69 -1.90 14.00
C ARG A 69 -15.38 -1.24 15.33
N VAL A 70 -14.32 -0.42 15.39
CA VAL A 70 -13.96 0.33 16.59
C VAL A 70 -13.73 1.80 16.26
N THR A 71 -14.34 2.68 17.05
CA THR A 71 -14.08 4.13 17.03
C THR A 71 -12.90 4.42 17.94
N ILE A 72 -11.92 5.19 17.47
CA ILE A 72 -10.85 5.71 18.32
C ILE A 72 -11.21 7.14 18.68
N GLU A 73 -11.67 7.38 19.91
CA GLU A 73 -11.66 8.71 20.50
C GLU A 73 -10.32 8.90 21.22
N GLU A 74 -9.59 9.96 20.90
CA GLU A 74 -8.37 10.35 21.62
C GLU A 74 -8.73 10.59 23.10
N SER A 75 -8.19 9.75 23.98
CA SER A 75 -8.44 9.81 25.41
C SER A 75 -7.78 11.04 26.02
N LYS A 76 -8.60 11.97 26.55
CA LYS A 76 -8.17 12.98 27.52
C LYS A 76 -8.20 12.36 28.91
N ASP A 77 -7.05 12.22 29.57
CA ASP A 77 -6.96 12.08 31.02
C ASP A 77 -5.61 12.63 31.51
N GLN A 78 -5.63 13.77 32.19
CA GLN A 78 -4.95 14.09 33.46
C GLN A 78 -5.07 15.60 33.75
N ALA A 79 -5.68 15.95 34.89
CA ALA A 79 -5.14 16.87 35.91
C ALA A 79 -6.23 17.23 36.93
N GLN A 80 -6.00 16.85 38.19
CA GLN A 80 -6.67 17.35 39.38
C GLN A 80 -5.90 18.57 39.92
N GLU A 81 -6.67 19.49 40.53
CA GLU A 81 -6.31 20.54 41.50
C GLU A 81 -5.34 21.66 41.09
N LEU A 82 -5.86 22.89 41.06
CA LEU A 82 -5.27 24.03 41.77
C LEU A 82 -6.30 25.13 42.04
N GLN A 83 -6.05 25.82 43.15
CA GLN A 83 -6.96 26.62 43.96
C GLN A 83 -7.27 28.02 43.39
N LYS A 84 -8.33 28.60 43.97
CA LYS A 84 -8.69 30.02 44.06
C LYS A 84 -7.49 30.99 43.93
N ASN A 85 -7.62 32.03 43.11
CA ASN A 85 -7.68 33.43 43.58
C ASN A 85 -7.62 34.46 42.44
N ASN A 86 -8.34 35.55 42.68
CA ASN A 86 -8.10 36.94 42.28
C ASN A 86 -8.37 37.38 40.83
N THR A 87 -9.48 38.09 40.75
CA THR A 87 -9.78 39.20 39.86
C THR A 87 -8.58 40.14 39.72
N THR A 88 -7.92 40.08 38.57
CA THR A 88 -7.07 41.15 38.05
C THR A 88 -7.53 41.37 36.61
N GLU A 89 -7.87 42.61 36.26
CA GLU A 89 -8.37 42.96 34.93
C GLU A 89 -7.34 42.60 33.85
N ASP A 90 -7.53 41.45 33.18
CA ASP A 90 -6.72 41.02 32.03
C ASP A 90 -6.85 42.06 30.90
N PRO A 91 -5.77 42.80 30.56
CA PRO A 91 -5.79 43.82 29.53
C PRO A 91 -6.17 43.27 28.15
N ILE A 92 -5.80 42.01 27.87
CA ILE A 92 -6.11 41.34 26.61
C ILE A 92 -7.59 40.99 26.56
N LEU A 93 -8.16 40.46 27.65
CA LEU A 93 -9.60 40.21 27.75
C LEU A 93 -10.42 41.48 27.54
N ARG A 94 -9.99 42.60 28.13
CA ARG A 94 -10.62 43.93 27.93
C ARG A 94 -10.56 44.34 26.45
N ASN A 95 -9.42 44.16 25.80
CA ASN A 95 -9.25 44.49 24.38
C ASN A 95 -10.08 43.57 23.46
N ILE A 96 -10.21 42.28 23.77
CA ILE A 96 -11.09 41.35 23.04
C ILE A 96 -12.55 41.82 23.15
N ILE A 97 -13.00 42.16 24.36
CA ILE A 97 -14.38 42.63 24.61
C ILE A 97 -14.66 43.91 23.80
N ILE A 98 -13.75 44.88 23.80
CA ILE A 98 -13.92 46.14 23.05
C ILE A 98 -13.95 45.90 21.53
N SER A 99 -13.21 44.92 21.02
CA SER A 99 -13.13 44.62 19.59
C SER A 99 -14.40 43.98 19.00
N VAL A 100 -15.28 43.44 19.84
CA VAL A 100 -16.47 42.68 19.45
C VAL A 100 -17.73 43.56 19.54
N PRO A 101 -18.74 43.40 18.65
CA PRO A 101 -19.97 44.18 18.72
C PRO A 101 -20.69 44.06 20.07
N ALA A 102 -21.25 45.17 20.57
CA ALA A 102 -21.84 45.29 21.91
C ALA A 102 -22.78 44.12 22.29
N ASN A 103 -23.59 43.64 21.34
CA ASN A 103 -24.54 42.55 21.54
C ASN A 103 -23.89 41.19 21.89
N PHE A 104 -22.62 41.00 21.53
CA PHE A 104 -21.87 39.76 21.74
C PHE A 104 -20.83 39.85 22.86
N GLN A 105 -20.55 41.04 23.40
CA GLN A 105 -19.56 41.26 24.47
C GLN A 105 -19.81 40.41 25.70
N LYS A 106 -21.10 40.25 26.08
CA LYS A 106 -21.53 39.41 27.21
C LYS A 106 -21.20 37.92 27.07
N PHE A 107 -20.94 37.43 25.85
CA PHE A 107 -20.60 36.03 25.60
C PHE A 107 -19.09 35.76 25.62
N ILE A 108 -18.25 36.80 25.60
CA ILE A 108 -16.79 36.66 25.53
C ILE A 108 -16.20 36.04 26.80
N PRO A 109 -16.49 36.53 28.03
CA PRO A 109 -15.88 35.94 29.23
C PRO A 109 -16.17 34.44 29.40
N PRO A 110 -17.41 33.94 29.21
CA PRO A 110 -17.71 32.51 29.27
C PRO A 110 -17.02 31.66 28.19
N ILE A 111 -16.75 32.24 27.00
CA ILE A 111 -16.05 31.52 25.93
C ILE A 111 -14.56 31.39 26.26
N VAL A 112 -13.94 32.47 26.74
CA VAL A 112 -12.51 32.49 27.14
C VAL A 112 -12.27 31.52 28.28
N GLU A 113 -13.12 31.52 29.32
CA GLU A 113 -13.05 30.57 30.42
C GLU A 113 -13.09 29.13 29.92
N LYS A 114 -14.05 28.79 29.05
CA LYS A 114 -14.17 27.44 28.47
C LYS A 114 -12.99 27.07 27.58
N LEU A 115 -12.41 28.00 26.82
CA LEU A 115 -11.22 27.74 26.02
C LEU A 115 -10.02 27.43 26.91
N ASN A 116 -9.84 28.18 28.00
CA ASN A 116 -8.81 27.92 28.99
C ASN A 116 -8.95 26.51 29.61
N THR A 117 -10.18 26.04 29.90
CA THR A 117 -10.39 24.65 30.38
C THR A 117 -10.02 23.56 29.37
N ARG A 118 -9.79 23.92 28.10
CA ARG A 118 -9.38 23.02 27.02
C ARG A 118 -7.95 23.28 26.55
N SER A 119 -7.13 23.93 27.37
CA SER A 119 -5.73 24.26 27.09
C SER A 119 -5.53 25.21 25.91
N TYR A 120 -6.55 25.97 25.54
CA TYR A 120 -6.43 27.07 24.58
C TYR A 120 -6.28 28.37 25.38
N SER A 121 -5.10 28.99 25.34
CA SER A 121 -4.82 30.28 25.97
C SER A 121 -4.07 31.19 25.01
N TRP A 122 -3.55 32.32 25.49
CA TRP A 122 -2.86 33.30 24.66
C TRP A 122 -1.64 33.82 25.41
N ASN A 123 -0.57 34.14 24.68
CA ASN A 123 0.60 34.79 25.27
C ASN A 123 0.38 36.31 25.45
N GLU A 124 1.36 36.98 26.04
CA GLU A 124 1.34 38.44 26.29
C GLU A 124 1.19 39.28 25.00
N TYR A 125 1.50 38.70 23.84
CA TYR A 125 1.37 39.32 22.52
C TYR A 125 0.04 39.03 21.83
N GLY A 126 -0.87 38.27 22.48
CA GLY A 126 -2.17 37.89 21.94
C GLY A 126 -2.12 36.74 20.93
N GLU A 127 -1.03 35.99 20.83
CA GLU A 127 -0.94 34.79 20.00
C GLU A 127 -1.57 33.58 20.71
N LEU A 128 -2.34 32.79 19.97
CA LEU A 128 -2.98 31.56 20.42
C LEU A 128 -1.95 30.50 20.77
N THR A 129 -2.06 29.97 21.98
CA THR A 129 -1.32 28.79 22.44
C THR A 129 -2.28 27.63 22.62
N LYS A 130 -1.85 26.44 22.19
CA LYS A 130 -2.53 25.19 22.48
C LYS A 130 -1.53 24.23 23.10
N ASP A 131 -1.82 23.74 24.31
CA ASP A 131 -0.92 22.82 25.02
C ASP A 131 0.52 23.39 25.13
N ASN A 132 0.64 24.71 25.36
CA ASN A 132 1.88 25.51 25.36
C ASN A 132 2.66 25.61 24.03
N GLU A 133 2.13 25.09 22.92
CA GLU A 133 2.66 25.37 21.58
C GLU A 133 2.02 26.63 20.98
N ILE A 134 2.87 27.56 20.51
CA ILE A 134 2.43 28.82 19.90
C ILE A 134 1.97 28.56 18.46
N VAL A 135 0.73 28.91 18.17
CA VAL A 135 0.25 29.05 16.78
C VAL A 135 0.76 30.39 16.27
N ARG A 136 1.91 30.38 15.58
CA ARG A 136 2.61 31.59 15.12
C ARG A 136 1.72 32.50 14.27
N ASN A 137 1.95 33.81 14.36
CA ASN A 137 1.26 34.85 13.58
C ASN A 137 -0.26 34.90 13.83
N THR A 138 -0.71 34.52 15.03
CA THR A 138 -2.13 34.61 15.40
C THR A 138 -2.40 35.83 16.25
N ASN A 139 -3.60 36.39 16.16
CA ASN A 139 -4.03 37.47 17.03
C ASN A 139 -5.43 37.17 17.56
N VAL A 140 -5.54 36.93 18.86
CA VAL A 140 -6.78 36.58 19.55
C VAL A 140 -7.90 37.61 19.33
N ILE A 141 -7.54 38.89 19.25
CA ILE A 141 -8.51 39.98 19.06
C ILE A 141 -9.16 39.86 17.67
N ASP A 142 -8.36 39.57 16.65
CA ASP A 142 -8.84 39.36 15.28
C ASP A 142 -9.67 38.07 15.17
N LEU A 143 -9.27 37.02 15.90
CA LEU A 143 -9.98 35.75 15.94
C LEU A 143 -11.40 35.88 16.52
N PHE A 144 -11.55 36.55 17.67
CA PHE A 144 -12.86 36.81 18.27
C PHE A 144 -13.67 37.84 17.47
N SER A 145 -13.02 38.87 16.93
CA SER A 145 -13.67 39.84 16.04
C SER A 145 -14.26 39.16 14.80
N TYR A 146 -13.52 38.25 14.16
CA TYR A 146 -13.97 37.50 12.98
C TYR A 146 -15.05 36.46 13.31
N LEU A 147 -15.03 35.89 14.52
CA LEU A 147 -16.07 34.98 15.02
C LEU A 147 -17.41 35.69 15.20
N MET A 148 -17.39 36.94 15.69
CA MET A 148 -18.58 37.67 16.12
C MET A 148 -19.12 38.69 15.09
N ARG A 149 -18.40 38.91 13.99
CA ARG A 149 -18.84 39.82 12.92
C ARG A 149 -19.29 39.03 11.69
N ASN A 150 -20.43 39.42 11.10
CA ASN A 150 -20.90 38.87 9.83
C ASN A 150 -20.16 39.54 8.66
N VAL A 151 -18.93 39.09 8.39
CA VAL A 151 -18.07 39.71 7.37
C VAL A 151 -18.53 39.30 5.97
N LYS A 152 -18.88 40.28 5.11
CA LYS A 152 -19.38 40.01 3.74
C LYS A 152 -18.30 39.53 2.76
N LYS A 153 -17.02 39.88 2.97
CA LYS A 153 -15.83 39.47 2.19
C LYS A 153 -14.55 39.92 2.92
N GLY A 154 -14.06 39.15 3.89
CA GLY A 154 -12.81 39.45 4.61
C GLY A 154 -11.88 38.25 4.61
N HIS A 155 -10.58 38.49 4.59
CA HIS A 155 -9.54 37.48 4.75
C HIS A 155 -9.72 36.77 6.11
N GLU A 156 -9.72 35.44 6.13
CA GLU A 156 -9.78 34.68 7.38
C GLU A 156 -8.49 34.94 8.16
N PRO A 157 -8.55 35.37 9.43
CA PRO A 157 -7.35 35.66 10.21
C PRO A 157 -6.49 34.40 10.35
N HIS A 158 -5.18 34.60 10.36
CA HIS A 158 -4.23 33.50 10.44
C HIS A 158 -4.45 32.70 11.73
N GLY A 159 -4.33 31.37 11.65
CA GLY A 159 -4.62 30.44 12.75
C GLY A 159 -6.10 30.33 13.18
N PHE A 160 -7.06 30.95 12.48
CA PHE A 160 -8.48 30.80 12.80
C PHE A 160 -8.96 29.34 12.71
N SER A 161 -8.38 28.51 11.86
CA SER A 161 -8.70 27.08 11.83
C SER A 161 -8.39 26.37 13.16
N ALA A 162 -7.30 26.74 13.84
CA ALA A 162 -6.93 26.18 15.14
C ALA A 162 -7.87 26.71 16.23
N PHE A 163 -8.15 28.01 16.22
CA PHE A 163 -9.13 28.62 17.12
C PHE A 163 -10.53 28.02 16.98
N TRP A 164 -11.01 27.85 15.74
CA TRP A 164 -12.31 27.26 15.44
C TRP A 164 -12.42 25.80 15.88
N LYS A 165 -11.30 25.06 15.90
CA LYS A 165 -11.23 23.72 16.49
C LYS A 165 -11.51 23.80 18.00
N GLY A 166 -10.87 24.72 18.71
CA GLY A 166 -11.13 24.99 20.13
C GLY A 166 -12.59 25.37 20.41
N ILE A 167 -13.15 26.27 19.62
CA ILE A 167 -14.57 26.68 19.71
C ILE A 167 -15.53 25.48 19.53
N LYS A 168 -15.21 24.53 18.65
CA LYS A 168 -16.01 23.30 18.50
C LYS A 168 -15.88 22.36 19.69
N GLU A 169 -14.69 22.25 20.28
CA GLU A 169 -14.45 21.38 21.45
C GLU A 169 -15.24 21.84 22.69
N ILE A 170 -15.44 23.15 22.86
CA ILE A 170 -16.17 23.73 24.01
C ILE A 170 -17.70 23.72 23.86
N LYS A 171 -18.23 23.32 22.70
CA LYS A 171 -19.67 23.17 22.42
C LYS A 171 -20.51 24.39 22.84
N ILE A 172 -20.13 25.60 22.41
CA ILE A 172 -20.87 26.82 22.74
C ILE A 172 -22.20 26.92 21.97
N PRO A 173 -23.23 27.58 22.53
CA PRO A 173 -24.48 27.84 21.83
C PRO A 173 -24.26 28.65 20.54
N THR A 174 -24.95 28.24 19.47
CA THR A 174 -24.85 28.81 18.12
C THR A 174 -25.25 30.30 18.08
N ARG A 175 -26.22 30.69 18.91
CA ARG A 175 -26.61 32.10 19.14
C ARG A 175 -25.49 33.01 19.64
N TRP A 176 -24.38 32.46 20.14
CA TRP A 176 -23.23 33.24 20.60
C TRP A 176 -22.27 33.59 19.47
N ILE A 177 -22.47 33.08 18.26
CA ILE A 177 -21.58 33.29 17.11
C ILE A 177 -22.26 34.25 16.11
N GLY A 178 -21.65 35.40 15.85
CA GLY A 178 -22.18 36.38 14.90
C GLY A 178 -21.88 36.08 13.42
N ASN A 179 -20.90 35.22 13.14
CA ASN A 179 -20.53 34.80 11.79
C ASN A 179 -21.39 33.60 11.30
N HIS A 180 -22.69 33.84 11.08
CA HIS A 180 -23.65 32.82 10.66
C HIS A 180 -23.28 32.08 9.36
N LYS A 181 -22.54 32.72 8.43
CA LYS A 181 -22.14 32.11 7.15
C LYS A 181 -21.24 30.88 7.28
N LYS A 182 -20.36 30.83 8.29
CA LYS A 182 -19.42 29.69 8.48
C LYS A 182 -20.14 28.49 9.10
N GLU A 183 -21.13 28.77 9.95
CA GLU A 183 -22.01 27.77 10.52
C GLU A 183 -23.01 27.22 9.49
N GLU A 184 -23.67 28.09 8.71
CA GLU A 184 -24.52 27.71 7.58
C GLU A 184 -23.79 26.81 6.58
N LYS A 185 -22.52 27.14 6.24
CA LYS A 185 -21.69 26.28 5.39
C LYS A 185 -21.42 24.91 6.01
N THR A 186 -21.27 24.84 7.33
CA THR A 186 -21.01 23.58 8.05
C THR A 186 -22.28 22.71 8.09
N GLU A 187 -23.43 23.30 8.38
CA GLU A 187 -24.72 22.60 8.35
C GLU A 187 -25.12 22.18 6.93
N LEU A 188 -24.90 23.03 5.93
CA LEU A 188 -25.12 22.67 4.52
C LEU A 188 -24.25 21.47 4.11
N LYS A 189 -23.00 21.42 4.57
CA LYS A 189 -22.11 20.28 4.35
C LYS A 189 -22.68 19.01 5.01
N LYS A 190 -23.09 19.06 6.28
CA LYS A 190 -23.69 17.91 6.97
C LYS A 190 -24.97 17.43 6.28
N LYS A 191 -25.83 18.36 5.86
CA LYS A 191 -27.06 18.05 5.11
C LYS A 191 -26.74 17.34 3.80
N MET A 192 -25.77 17.84 3.04
CA MET A 192 -25.30 17.21 1.81
C MET A 192 -24.76 15.80 2.05
N GLU A 193 -23.95 15.62 3.10
CA GLU A 193 -23.39 14.30 3.45
C GLU A 193 -24.49 13.31 3.83
N ARG A 194 -25.52 13.73 4.58
CA ARG A 194 -26.68 12.88 4.91
C ARG A 194 -27.45 12.44 3.66
N ILE A 195 -27.64 13.35 2.69
CA ILE A 195 -28.30 13.02 1.41
C ILE A 195 -27.50 11.97 0.64
N LEU A 196 -26.17 12.13 0.58
CA LEU A 196 -25.28 11.17 -0.07
C LEU A 196 -25.29 9.82 0.64
N GLU A 197 -25.23 9.83 1.98
CA GLU A 197 -25.24 8.63 2.81
C GLU A 197 -26.54 7.85 2.66
N ALA A 198 -27.69 8.52 2.75
CA ALA A 198 -29.00 7.91 2.59
C ALA A 198 -29.17 7.26 1.21
N ALA A 199 -28.71 7.91 0.13
CA ALA A 199 -28.83 7.35 -1.22
C ALA A 199 -27.79 6.26 -1.53
N TYR A 200 -26.62 6.30 -0.91
CA TYR A 200 -25.52 5.37 -1.21
C TYR A 200 -25.62 4.06 -0.43
N TYR A 201 -26.13 4.10 0.81
CA TYR A 201 -26.29 2.93 1.67
C TYR A 201 -27.71 2.33 1.67
N ASP A 202 -28.67 2.98 1.01
CA ASP A 202 -29.96 2.37 0.70
C ASP A 202 -29.77 1.31 -0.38
N PHE A 203 -30.01 0.04 -0.04
CA PHE A 203 -29.82 -1.10 -0.93
C PHE A 203 -30.77 -1.09 -2.14
N ALA A 204 -31.94 -0.49 -2.01
CA ALA A 204 -32.93 -0.40 -3.09
C ALA A 204 -32.64 0.77 -4.03
N ASN A 205 -31.80 1.73 -3.62
CA ASN A 205 -31.49 2.89 -4.42
C ASN A 205 -30.68 2.52 -5.67
N PRO A 206 -31.02 3.02 -6.87
CA PRO A 206 -30.19 2.78 -8.04
C PRO A 206 -28.75 3.32 -7.90
N ALA A 207 -28.50 4.35 -7.09
CA ALA A 207 -27.17 4.88 -6.82
C ALA A 207 -26.35 4.04 -5.82
N SER A 208 -26.98 3.04 -5.18
CA SER A 208 -26.39 2.25 -4.10
C SER A 208 -25.08 1.60 -4.51
N PHE A 209 -24.04 1.79 -3.67
CA PHE A 209 -22.68 1.28 -3.89
C PHE A 209 -22.11 1.55 -5.31
N GLY A 210 -22.63 2.59 -5.98
CA GLY A 210 -22.34 2.90 -7.37
C GLY A 210 -21.18 3.88 -7.55
N GLY A 211 -20.96 4.26 -8.82
CA GLY A 211 -19.96 5.26 -9.18
C GLY A 211 -20.42 6.71 -8.95
N VAL A 212 -19.44 7.62 -8.88
CA VAL A 212 -19.65 9.07 -8.62
C VAL A 212 -20.74 9.68 -9.50
N LYS A 213 -20.73 9.38 -10.82
CA LYS A 213 -21.67 9.97 -11.78
C LYS A 213 -23.12 9.63 -11.44
N LYS A 214 -23.39 8.37 -11.09
CA LYS A 214 -24.76 7.89 -10.78
C LYS A 214 -25.26 8.52 -9.49
N LEU A 215 -24.45 8.50 -8.43
CA LEU A 215 -24.79 9.11 -7.14
C LEU A 215 -25.00 10.63 -7.24
N SER A 216 -24.13 11.33 -7.99
CA SER A 216 -24.24 12.78 -8.21
C SER A 216 -25.53 13.15 -8.97
N THR A 217 -25.91 12.34 -9.96
CA THR A 217 -27.13 12.58 -10.75
C THR A 217 -28.40 12.39 -9.90
N ILE A 218 -28.47 11.30 -9.13
CA ILE A 218 -29.65 10.97 -8.31
C ILE A 218 -29.81 11.94 -7.13
N THR A 219 -28.71 12.26 -6.45
CA THR A 219 -28.75 13.16 -5.28
C THR A 219 -28.75 14.65 -5.64
N LYS A 220 -28.52 14.97 -6.93
CA LYS A 220 -28.32 16.34 -7.44
C LYS A 220 -27.17 17.09 -6.76
N VAL A 221 -26.26 16.37 -6.08
CA VAL A 221 -25.06 16.93 -5.47
C VAL A 221 -23.96 17.07 -6.54
N PRO A 222 -23.19 18.18 -6.58
CA PRO A 222 -22.14 18.36 -7.57
C PRO A 222 -21.09 17.24 -7.57
N TYR A 223 -20.69 16.81 -8.76
CA TYR A 223 -19.75 15.69 -8.98
C TYR A 223 -18.50 15.75 -8.11
N HIS A 224 -17.87 16.92 -7.98
CA HIS A 224 -16.64 17.08 -7.20
C HIS A 224 -16.86 16.85 -5.69
N LYS A 225 -18.01 17.26 -5.14
CA LYS A 225 -18.38 17.01 -3.74
C LYS A 225 -18.72 15.56 -3.51
N THR A 226 -19.49 14.95 -4.42
CA THR A 226 -19.80 13.52 -4.38
C THR A 226 -18.52 12.68 -4.45
N LYS A 227 -17.57 13.03 -5.33
CA LYS A 227 -16.27 12.36 -5.45
C LYS A 227 -15.46 12.48 -4.16
N GLN A 228 -15.44 13.65 -3.55
CA GLN A 228 -14.75 13.89 -2.28
C GLN A 228 -15.35 13.04 -1.16
N TRP A 229 -16.68 13.03 -1.03
CA TRP A 229 -17.37 12.21 -0.03
C TRP A 229 -17.17 10.71 -0.26
N LEU A 230 -17.30 10.22 -1.50
CA LEU A 230 -17.03 8.81 -1.81
C LEU A 230 -15.57 8.41 -1.51
N SER A 231 -14.62 9.34 -1.63
CA SER A 231 -13.22 9.07 -1.27
C SER A 231 -12.98 8.87 0.23
N SER A 232 -13.96 9.19 1.09
CA SER A 232 -13.94 8.84 2.51
C SER A 232 -14.62 7.51 2.82
N GLN A 233 -15.35 6.92 1.87
CA GLN A 233 -16.08 5.67 2.09
C GLN A 233 -15.19 4.46 1.76
N ASP A 234 -15.06 3.53 2.70
CA ASP A 234 -14.24 2.32 2.51
C ASP A 234 -14.81 1.39 1.44
N THR A 235 -16.14 1.27 1.37
CA THR A 235 -16.83 0.44 0.36
C THR A 235 -16.53 0.91 -1.07
N TYR A 236 -16.39 2.21 -1.26
CA TYR A 236 -15.99 2.77 -2.55
C TYR A 236 -14.47 2.70 -2.75
N SER A 237 -13.69 3.11 -1.74
CA SER A 237 -12.25 3.27 -1.90
C SER A 237 -11.51 1.94 -2.05
N LEU A 238 -11.92 0.89 -1.32
CA LEU A 238 -11.30 -0.44 -1.37
C LEU A 238 -11.63 -1.19 -2.67
N HIS A 239 -12.80 -0.95 -3.26
CA HIS A 239 -13.30 -1.63 -4.46
C HIS A 239 -13.08 -0.84 -5.75
N LYS A 240 -12.45 0.33 -5.67
CA LYS A 240 -12.14 1.12 -6.86
C LYS A 240 -11.27 0.29 -7.83
N PRO A 241 -11.54 0.32 -9.16
CA PRO A 241 -10.72 -0.41 -10.11
C PRO A 241 -9.24 -0.02 -10.05
N VAL A 242 -8.37 -1.03 -9.98
CA VAL A 242 -6.91 -0.86 -9.95
C VAL A 242 -6.36 -0.90 -11.38
N ARG A 243 -5.45 0.03 -11.70
CA ARG A 243 -4.76 0.03 -12.99
C ARG A 243 -3.37 -0.59 -12.86
N TYR A 244 -3.21 -1.81 -13.35
CA TYR A 244 -1.92 -2.52 -13.32
C TYR A 244 -1.00 -2.22 -14.52
N LYS A 245 -1.61 -1.85 -15.66
CA LYS A 245 -0.91 -1.50 -16.90
C LYS A 245 -0.80 0.01 -17.04
N PHE A 246 0.38 0.53 -16.76
CA PHE A 246 0.74 1.94 -16.90
C PHE A 246 2.22 2.07 -17.26
N SER A 247 2.62 3.26 -17.70
CA SER A 247 4.02 3.52 -18.03
C SER A 247 4.86 3.51 -16.77
N ARG A 248 6.05 2.92 -16.83
CA ARG A 248 7.00 2.91 -15.71
C ARG A 248 8.32 3.51 -16.17
N ARG A 249 9.19 3.86 -15.23
CA ARG A 249 10.53 4.34 -15.56
C ARG A 249 11.26 3.30 -16.40
N ALA A 250 11.83 3.74 -17.52
CA ALA A 250 12.68 2.88 -18.34
C ALA A 250 13.99 2.58 -17.62
N THR A 251 14.52 1.38 -17.80
CA THR A 251 15.92 1.06 -17.46
C THR A 251 16.82 1.75 -18.48
N LEU A 252 17.59 2.75 -18.02
CA LEU A 252 18.52 3.51 -18.85
C LEU A 252 19.89 2.83 -18.85
N SER A 253 20.47 2.70 -20.04
CA SER A 253 21.85 2.25 -20.30
C SER A 253 22.44 3.22 -21.32
N TYR A 254 23.61 3.77 -21.06
CA TYR A 254 24.19 4.84 -21.87
C TYR A 254 25.05 4.35 -23.03
N GLY A 255 25.42 3.08 -23.05
CA GLY A 255 26.21 2.48 -24.11
C GLY A 255 26.38 0.98 -23.91
N ILE A 256 27.16 0.35 -24.79
CA ILE A 256 27.48 -1.08 -24.75
C ILE A 256 28.20 -1.39 -23.43
N ASN A 257 27.78 -2.45 -22.75
CA ASN A 257 28.34 -2.88 -21.47
C ASN A 257 28.21 -1.86 -20.32
N ASP A 258 27.37 -0.83 -20.46
CA ASP A 258 27.11 0.07 -19.33
C ASP A 258 26.29 -0.65 -18.23
N LEU A 259 25.25 -1.40 -18.61
CA LEU A 259 24.43 -2.16 -17.69
C LEU A 259 24.13 -3.57 -18.21
N TRP A 260 24.56 -4.57 -17.46
CA TRP A 260 24.13 -5.95 -17.65
C TRP A 260 23.02 -6.32 -16.68
N GLN A 261 22.05 -7.11 -17.14
CA GLN A 261 21.07 -7.76 -16.29
C GLN A 261 21.32 -9.26 -16.24
N CYS A 262 21.30 -9.82 -15.04
CA CYS A 262 21.59 -11.24 -14.78
C CYS A 262 20.40 -11.91 -14.10
N ASP A 263 20.15 -13.16 -14.47
CA ASP A 263 19.14 -14.03 -13.86
C ASP A 263 19.57 -15.49 -13.93
N LEU A 264 19.08 -16.31 -13.00
CA LEU A 264 19.36 -17.74 -12.93
C LEU A 264 18.08 -18.52 -13.24
N VAL A 265 18.06 -19.17 -14.40
CA VAL A 265 16.93 -19.97 -14.84
C VAL A 265 17.03 -21.38 -14.26
N ASP A 266 16.03 -21.80 -13.50
CA ASP A 266 15.90 -23.18 -13.00
C ASP A 266 15.34 -24.13 -14.07
N LEU A 267 16.09 -25.19 -14.37
CA LEU A 267 15.75 -26.30 -15.26
C LEU A 267 16.09 -27.66 -14.62
N GLN A 268 16.08 -27.76 -13.28
CA GLN A 268 16.49 -28.97 -12.57
C GLN A 268 15.75 -30.23 -13.03
N GLN A 269 14.46 -30.10 -13.35
CA GLN A 269 13.61 -31.20 -13.84
C GLN A 269 14.08 -31.78 -15.18
N LEU A 270 14.90 -31.05 -15.95
CA LEU A 270 15.41 -31.50 -17.24
C LEU A 270 16.84 -32.03 -17.15
N ALA A 271 17.45 -32.04 -15.96
CA ALA A 271 18.89 -32.28 -15.79
C ALA A 271 19.34 -33.67 -16.26
N GLU A 272 18.51 -34.69 -16.09
CA GLU A 272 18.78 -36.07 -16.51
C GLU A 272 19.01 -36.17 -18.03
N HIS A 273 18.29 -35.37 -18.81
CA HIS A 273 18.44 -35.33 -20.26
C HIS A 273 19.58 -34.44 -20.75
N ASN A 274 20.24 -33.70 -19.85
CA ASN A 274 21.12 -32.57 -20.19
C ASN A 274 22.45 -32.64 -19.43
N ASN A 275 23.06 -33.82 -19.33
CA ASN A 275 24.39 -34.01 -18.74
C ASN A 275 24.52 -33.45 -17.30
N GLY A 276 23.41 -33.45 -16.55
CA GLY A 276 23.34 -32.93 -15.19
C GLY A 276 23.30 -31.40 -15.08
N PHE A 277 23.13 -30.67 -16.18
CA PHE A 277 22.91 -29.22 -16.14
C PHE A 277 21.53 -28.90 -15.58
N ARG A 278 21.52 -28.14 -14.48
CA ARG A 278 20.33 -27.85 -13.67
C ARG A 278 19.87 -26.40 -13.79
N PHE A 279 20.79 -25.50 -14.11
CA PHE A 279 20.52 -24.07 -14.15
C PHE A 279 21.14 -23.43 -15.39
N LEU A 280 20.59 -22.33 -15.86
CA LEU A 280 21.22 -21.47 -16.86
C LEU A 280 21.47 -20.09 -16.25
N LEU A 281 22.73 -19.68 -16.18
CA LEU A 281 23.08 -18.30 -15.89
C LEU A 281 22.89 -17.48 -17.16
N THR A 282 21.92 -16.57 -17.12
CA THR A 282 21.54 -15.72 -18.24
C THR A 282 21.99 -14.30 -17.98
N ILE A 283 22.69 -13.70 -18.93
CA ILE A 283 23.25 -12.34 -18.82
C ILE A 283 22.90 -11.60 -20.11
N ILE A 284 22.36 -10.40 -20.01
CA ILE A 284 22.05 -9.57 -21.18
C ILE A 284 22.58 -8.16 -21.00
N ASP A 285 23.25 -7.64 -22.01
CA ASP A 285 23.56 -6.22 -22.10
C ASP A 285 22.29 -5.43 -22.41
N VAL A 286 21.89 -4.55 -21.49
CA VAL A 286 20.66 -3.78 -21.58
C VAL A 286 20.70 -2.82 -22.77
N PHE A 287 21.86 -2.38 -23.24
CA PHE A 287 21.94 -1.49 -24.40
C PHE A 287 21.82 -2.27 -25.72
N SER A 288 22.82 -3.09 -26.03
CA SER A 288 22.91 -3.84 -27.30
C SER A 288 21.91 -4.99 -27.42
N LYS A 289 21.29 -5.42 -26.31
CA LYS A 289 20.47 -6.64 -26.22
C LYS A 289 21.24 -7.94 -26.49
N TYR A 290 22.57 -7.87 -26.52
CA TYR A 290 23.42 -9.04 -26.66
C TYR A 290 23.34 -9.91 -25.41
N ALA A 291 23.10 -11.20 -25.58
CA ALA A 291 22.92 -12.12 -24.48
C ALA A 291 23.99 -13.22 -24.43
N TYR A 292 24.35 -13.60 -23.21
CA TYR A 292 25.21 -14.71 -22.88
C TYR A 292 24.42 -15.71 -22.02
N VAL A 293 24.66 -17.01 -22.24
CA VAL A 293 24.04 -18.07 -21.45
C VAL A 293 25.09 -19.12 -21.11
N ILE A 294 25.23 -19.41 -19.83
CA ILE A 294 26.20 -20.37 -19.32
C ILE A 294 25.44 -21.46 -18.55
N PRO A 295 25.46 -22.73 -19.01
CA PRO A 295 24.82 -23.82 -18.30
C PRO A 295 25.61 -24.20 -17.03
N LEU A 296 24.90 -24.40 -15.92
CA LEU A 296 25.47 -24.69 -14.60
C LEU A 296 24.86 -25.97 -14.02
N LYS A 297 25.70 -26.80 -13.39
CA LYS A 297 25.25 -27.99 -12.65
C LYS A 297 24.76 -27.67 -11.22
N SER A 298 25.14 -26.51 -10.68
CA SER A 298 24.79 -26.07 -9.34
C SER A 298 24.63 -24.56 -9.27
N LYS A 299 23.78 -24.09 -8.35
CA LYS A 299 23.57 -22.67 -8.04
C LYS A 299 24.50 -22.14 -6.94
N THR A 300 25.55 -22.88 -6.59
CA THR A 300 26.51 -22.46 -5.57
C THR A 300 27.25 -21.20 -6.01
N SER A 301 27.59 -20.35 -5.03
CA SER A 301 28.35 -19.12 -5.26
C SER A 301 29.65 -19.37 -6.03
N VAL A 302 30.33 -20.48 -5.76
CA VAL A 302 31.58 -20.87 -6.43
C VAL A 302 31.38 -21.14 -7.92
N ALA A 303 30.31 -21.86 -8.28
CA ALA A 303 30.01 -22.18 -9.68
C ALA A 303 29.64 -20.92 -10.46
N VAL A 304 28.77 -20.08 -9.88
CA VAL A 304 28.36 -18.81 -10.49
C VAL A 304 29.55 -17.85 -10.61
N LYS A 305 30.38 -17.73 -9.58
CA LYS A 305 31.61 -16.92 -9.61
C LYS A 305 32.53 -17.35 -10.74
N LYS A 306 32.85 -18.64 -10.86
CA LYS A 306 33.74 -19.16 -11.91
C LYS A 306 33.19 -18.86 -13.31
N ALA A 307 31.89 -19.04 -13.51
CA ALA A 307 31.24 -18.73 -14.77
C ALA A 307 31.34 -17.23 -15.14
N ILE A 308 31.06 -16.34 -14.18
CA ILE A 308 31.16 -14.89 -14.38
C ILE A 308 32.62 -14.47 -14.58
N GLU A 309 33.55 -14.96 -13.76
CA GLU A 309 34.98 -14.64 -13.84
C GLU A 309 35.56 -14.99 -15.22
N ASN A 310 35.19 -16.14 -15.77
CA ASN A 310 35.57 -16.53 -17.14
C ASN A 310 35.00 -15.59 -18.20
N LEU A 311 33.74 -15.14 -18.06
CA LEU A 311 33.14 -14.20 -18.99
C LEU A 311 33.80 -12.81 -18.90
N LEU A 312 34.15 -12.37 -17.69
CA LEU A 312 34.80 -11.08 -17.43
C LEU A 312 36.22 -10.98 -18.01
N GLN A 313 36.85 -12.10 -18.37
CA GLN A 313 38.12 -12.10 -19.12
C GLN A 313 37.95 -11.61 -20.56
N GLN A 314 36.76 -11.78 -21.14
CA GLN A 314 36.49 -11.43 -22.53
C GLN A 314 35.82 -10.05 -22.64
N VAL A 315 34.83 -9.79 -21.78
CA VAL A 315 34.01 -8.57 -21.83
C VAL A 315 33.65 -8.14 -20.42
N LYS A 316 33.69 -6.83 -20.16
CA LYS A 316 33.52 -6.26 -18.83
C LYS A 316 32.43 -5.18 -18.82
N PRO A 317 31.40 -5.29 -17.95
CA PRO A 317 30.42 -4.23 -17.77
C PRO A 317 30.85 -3.20 -16.74
N ARG A 318 30.21 -2.03 -16.76
CA ARG A 318 30.31 -1.04 -15.69
C ARG A 318 29.37 -1.39 -14.52
N ASN A 319 28.15 -1.80 -14.84
CA ASN A 319 27.13 -2.13 -13.85
C ASN A 319 26.53 -3.52 -14.11
N ILE A 320 26.22 -4.23 -13.03
CA ILE A 320 25.43 -5.47 -13.07
C ILE A 320 24.20 -5.30 -12.19
N GLN A 321 23.06 -5.70 -12.72
CA GLN A 321 21.79 -5.77 -12.01
C GLN A 321 21.29 -7.21 -11.95
N SER A 322 21.10 -7.75 -10.74
CA SER A 322 20.43 -9.04 -10.53
C SER A 322 19.24 -8.88 -9.60
N ASP A 323 18.57 -10.00 -9.31
CA ASP A 323 17.69 -10.10 -8.16
C ASP A 323 18.50 -10.24 -6.85
N LYS A 324 17.80 -10.30 -5.72
CA LYS A 324 18.41 -10.45 -4.39
C LYS A 324 18.72 -11.90 -4.02
N GLY A 325 18.93 -12.77 -5.02
CA GLY A 325 19.33 -14.15 -4.79
C GLY A 325 20.64 -14.24 -4.01
N ASN A 326 20.73 -15.21 -3.10
CA ASN A 326 21.95 -15.48 -2.33
C ASN A 326 23.12 -15.88 -3.24
N GLU A 327 22.81 -16.43 -4.41
CA GLU A 327 23.75 -16.74 -5.48
C GLU A 327 24.47 -15.50 -6.03
N PHE A 328 23.90 -14.29 -5.94
CA PHE A 328 24.50 -13.04 -6.41
C PHE A 328 25.02 -12.14 -5.26
N TYR A 329 24.41 -12.25 -4.07
CA TYR A 329 24.72 -11.42 -2.90
C TYR A 329 25.68 -12.08 -1.88
N ASN A 330 26.49 -13.05 -2.32
CA ASN A 330 27.53 -13.66 -1.48
C ASN A 330 28.87 -12.90 -1.52
N THR A 331 29.67 -13.07 -0.47
CA THR A 331 30.98 -12.40 -0.30
C THR A 331 31.95 -12.69 -1.44
N GLN A 332 31.90 -13.88 -2.05
CA GLN A 332 32.81 -14.28 -3.12
C GLN A 332 32.57 -13.48 -4.42
N LEU A 333 31.31 -13.34 -4.83
CA LEU A 333 30.94 -12.52 -6.00
C LEU A 333 31.10 -11.04 -5.74
N GLN A 334 30.75 -10.55 -4.55
CA GLN A 334 30.95 -9.14 -4.21
C GLN A 334 32.44 -8.77 -4.26
N SER A 335 33.32 -9.67 -3.79
CA SER A 335 34.78 -9.49 -3.91
C SER A 335 35.25 -9.52 -5.36
N LEU A 336 34.68 -10.39 -6.22
CA LEU A 336 34.97 -10.43 -7.65
C LEU A 336 34.56 -9.10 -8.32
N PHE A 337 33.32 -8.65 -8.11
CA PHE A 337 32.83 -7.39 -8.68
C PHE A 337 33.66 -6.20 -8.21
N LYS A 338 34.03 -6.14 -6.93
CA LYS A 338 34.92 -5.10 -6.40
C LYS A 338 36.29 -5.13 -7.07
N ARG A 339 36.91 -6.31 -7.23
CA ARG A 339 38.20 -6.46 -7.92
C ARG A 339 38.14 -5.97 -9.37
N HIS A 340 37.04 -6.25 -10.05
CA HIS A 340 36.81 -5.77 -11.41
C HIS A 340 36.22 -4.35 -11.46
N ASN A 341 36.07 -3.61 -10.35
CA ASN A 341 35.44 -2.28 -10.34
C ASN A 341 34.06 -2.26 -11.03
N ILE A 342 33.25 -3.30 -10.76
CA ILE A 342 31.89 -3.45 -11.28
C ILE A 342 30.92 -3.07 -10.16
N ASN A 343 29.98 -2.18 -10.47
CA ASN A 343 28.92 -1.82 -9.54
C ASN A 343 27.77 -2.82 -9.64
N HIS A 344 27.60 -3.66 -8.62
CA HIS A 344 26.53 -4.65 -8.55
C HIS A 344 25.39 -4.18 -7.65
N TYR A 345 24.15 -4.16 -8.16
CA TYR A 345 22.98 -3.72 -7.41
C TYR A 345 21.69 -4.47 -7.78
N SER A 346 20.66 -4.31 -6.95
CA SER A 346 19.31 -4.84 -7.16
C SER A 346 18.32 -3.69 -7.21
N ALA A 347 17.31 -3.77 -8.08
CA ALA A 347 16.18 -2.85 -8.02
C ALA A 347 15.17 -3.29 -6.94
N GLU A 348 14.47 -2.32 -6.35
CA GLU A 348 13.31 -2.57 -5.49
C GLU A 348 12.01 -2.44 -6.31
N GLY A 349 11.05 -3.36 -6.13
CA GLY A 349 9.77 -3.42 -6.88
C GLY A 349 9.49 -4.76 -7.57
N ASP A 350 8.28 -4.94 -8.10
CA ASP A 350 7.79 -6.22 -8.69
C ASP A 350 8.36 -6.53 -10.09
N HIS A 351 9.00 -5.56 -10.74
CA HIS A 351 9.51 -5.68 -12.12
C HIS A 351 11.03 -5.50 -12.17
N LYS A 352 11.75 -6.36 -11.44
CA LYS A 352 13.22 -6.35 -11.38
C LYS A 352 13.77 -7.00 -12.66
N ALA A 353 14.82 -6.43 -13.22
CA ALA A 353 15.55 -7.00 -14.37
C ALA A 353 14.65 -7.42 -15.58
N SER A 354 13.64 -6.61 -15.94
CA SER A 354 12.66 -6.97 -16.97
C SER A 354 13.23 -7.30 -18.37
N VAL A 355 14.45 -6.86 -18.70
CA VAL A 355 15.09 -7.15 -19.98
C VAL A 355 15.59 -8.59 -20.01
N VAL A 356 16.25 -9.06 -18.94
CA VAL A 356 16.69 -10.47 -18.85
C VAL A 356 15.50 -11.41 -18.73
N GLU A 357 14.45 -11.05 -17.99
CA GLU A 357 13.22 -11.86 -17.94
C GLU A 357 12.59 -12.04 -19.33
N ARG A 358 12.55 -10.96 -20.13
CA ARG A 358 12.04 -11.01 -21.51
C ARG A 358 12.92 -11.89 -22.40
N PHE A 359 14.23 -11.80 -22.24
CA PHE A 359 15.18 -12.69 -22.93
C PHE A 359 14.94 -14.15 -22.54
N ASN A 360 14.83 -14.45 -21.25
CA ASN A 360 14.62 -15.78 -20.72
C ASN A 360 13.33 -16.40 -21.27
N ARG A 361 12.25 -15.62 -21.35
CA ARG A 361 11.02 -16.06 -22.04
C ARG A 361 11.26 -16.39 -23.51
N THR A 362 12.03 -15.58 -24.22
CA THR A 362 12.34 -15.81 -25.65
C THR A 362 13.18 -17.07 -25.84
N LEU A 363 14.21 -17.27 -25.01
CA LEU A 363 15.07 -18.45 -25.04
C LEU A 363 14.28 -19.71 -24.71
N LYS A 364 13.51 -19.71 -23.60
CA LYS A 364 12.64 -20.83 -23.22
C LYS A 364 11.66 -21.19 -24.33
N ASN A 365 10.99 -20.21 -24.94
CA ASN A 365 10.09 -20.47 -26.07
C ASN A 365 10.80 -21.16 -27.25
N LYS A 366 12.03 -20.76 -27.59
CA LYS A 366 12.82 -21.45 -28.62
C LYS A 366 13.17 -22.88 -28.18
N MET A 367 13.65 -23.06 -26.95
CA MET A 367 14.02 -24.38 -26.39
C MET A 367 12.84 -25.35 -26.40
N PHE A 368 11.65 -24.92 -25.96
CA PHE A 368 10.46 -25.78 -25.92
C PHE A 368 10.00 -26.19 -27.33
N ARG A 369 10.17 -25.33 -28.34
CA ARG A 369 9.92 -25.71 -29.74
C ARG A 369 10.93 -26.75 -30.24
N VAL A 370 12.20 -26.65 -29.83
CA VAL A 370 13.20 -27.69 -30.10
C VAL A 370 12.80 -29.00 -29.43
N PHE A 371 12.30 -28.96 -28.20
CA PHE A 371 11.84 -30.16 -27.50
C PHE A 371 10.71 -30.86 -28.25
N THR A 372 9.73 -30.10 -28.74
CA THR A 372 8.65 -30.63 -29.58
C THR A 372 9.19 -31.24 -30.87
N TYR A 373 10.09 -30.54 -31.58
CA TYR A 373 10.68 -31.03 -32.84
C TYR A 373 11.47 -32.33 -32.64
N ARG A 374 12.27 -32.41 -31.59
CA ARG A 374 13.14 -33.57 -31.28
C ARG A 374 12.42 -34.69 -30.54
N LYS A 375 11.22 -34.45 -30.02
CA LYS A 375 10.55 -35.34 -29.05
C LYS A 375 11.46 -35.70 -27.87
N SER A 376 12.29 -34.75 -27.43
CA SER A 376 13.31 -34.94 -26.39
C SER A 376 13.55 -33.64 -25.65
N TYR A 377 13.81 -33.71 -24.34
CA TYR A 377 14.13 -32.55 -23.50
C TYR A 377 15.60 -32.14 -23.53
N ARG A 378 16.40 -32.73 -24.43
CA ARG A 378 17.82 -32.41 -24.59
C ARG A 378 18.04 -31.08 -25.32
N TYR A 379 18.70 -30.14 -24.64
CA TYR A 379 19.07 -28.80 -25.13
C TYR A 379 20.57 -28.50 -25.08
N ASP A 380 21.38 -29.26 -24.34
CA ASP A 380 22.77 -28.91 -24.05
C ASP A 380 23.63 -28.74 -25.32
N ASP A 381 23.39 -29.59 -26.31
CA ASP A 381 24.08 -29.60 -27.61
C ASP A 381 23.69 -28.41 -28.51
N VAL A 382 22.50 -27.85 -28.34
CA VAL A 382 21.98 -26.75 -29.18
C VAL A 382 21.94 -25.40 -28.48
N LEU A 383 22.19 -25.35 -27.17
CA LEU A 383 22.02 -24.15 -26.36
C LEU A 383 22.78 -22.95 -26.94
N GLN A 384 24.06 -23.12 -27.25
CA GLN A 384 24.88 -22.04 -27.81
C GLN A 384 24.43 -21.63 -29.21
N SER A 385 23.96 -22.58 -30.04
CA SER A 385 23.37 -22.29 -31.35
C SER A 385 22.08 -21.46 -31.24
N LEU A 386 21.24 -21.73 -30.23
CA LEU A 386 20.03 -20.96 -29.96
C LEU A 386 20.35 -19.53 -29.51
N VAL A 387 21.39 -19.36 -28.68
CA VAL A 387 21.88 -18.05 -28.23
C VAL A 387 22.46 -17.26 -29.39
N LYS A 388 23.32 -17.88 -30.21
CA LYS A 388 23.84 -17.28 -31.44
C LYS A 388 22.70 -16.83 -32.36
N SER A 389 21.72 -17.71 -32.60
CA SER A 389 20.52 -17.37 -33.37
C SER A 389 19.77 -16.15 -32.80
N TYR A 390 19.68 -16.01 -31.48
CA TYR A 390 19.07 -14.83 -30.85
C TYR A 390 19.90 -13.55 -31.07
N ASN A 391 21.22 -13.62 -30.91
CA ASN A 391 22.13 -12.48 -31.08
C ASN A 391 22.27 -12.04 -32.55
N ASP A 392 22.05 -12.94 -33.50
CA ASP A 392 22.08 -12.66 -34.94
C ASP A 392 20.69 -12.35 -35.53
N SER A 393 19.63 -12.37 -34.72
CA SER A 393 18.28 -11.98 -35.15
C SER A 393 18.07 -10.48 -35.02
N LYS A 394 17.32 -9.87 -35.95
CA LYS A 394 16.99 -8.43 -35.89
C LYS A 394 16.02 -8.14 -34.76
N HIS A 395 16.36 -7.22 -33.86
CA HIS A 395 15.51 -6.81 -32.73
C HIS A 395 14.83 -5.48 -33.04
N ARG A 396 13.50 -5.43 -32.86
CA ARG A 396 12.71 -4.21 -33.13
C ARG A 396 13.15 -3.01 -32.28
N SER A 397 13.49 -3.24 -31.01
CA SER A 397 13.86 -2.20 -30.04
C SER A 397 15.11 -1.42 -30.45
N ILE A 398 16.15 -2.11 -30.91
CA ILE A 398 17.40 -1.48 -31.36
C ILE A 398 17.45 -1.28 -32.88
N GLY A 399 16.54 -1.93 -33.63
CA GLY A 399 16.45 -1.81 -35.09
C GLY A 399 17.42 -2.67 -35.89
N MET A 400 18.31 -3.40 -35.23
CA MET A 400 19.36 -4.22 -35.85
C MET A 400 19.61 -5.50 -35.06
N VAL A 401 20.60 -6.28 -35.48
CA VAL A 401 21.00 -7.51 -34.79
C VAL A 401 21.95 -7.17 -33.63
N PRO A 402 21.76 -7.75 -32.43
CA PRO A 402 22.65 -7.50 -31.27
C PRO A 402 24.14 -7.71 -31.56
N SER A 403 24.51 -8.73 -32.33
CA SER A 403 25.91 -9.07 -32.65
C SER A 403 26.64 -8.06 -33.54
N LYS A 404 25.92 -7.12 -34.16
CA LYS A 404 26.48 -6.06 -35.03
C LYS A 404 26.45 -4.68 -34.37
N VAL A 405 26.11 -4.60 -33.09
CA VAL A 405 26.11 -3.33 -32.36
C VAL A 405 27.56 -2.94 -32.05
N THR A 406 27.98 -1.76 -32.54
CA THR A 406 29.30 -1.17 -32.30
C THR A 406 29.16 0.18 -31.60
N ARG A 407 30.26 0.71 -31.04
CA ARG A 407 30.26 1.98 -30.31
C ARG A 407 29.81 3.17 -31.17
N ASP A 408 30.17 3.17 -32.45
CA ASP A 408 29.80 4.25 -33.38
C ASP A 408 28.28 4.37 -33.59
N LEU A 409 27.54 3.29 -33.33
CA LEU A 409 26.09 3.23 -33.45
C LEU A 409 25.36 3.61 -32.15
N GLU A 410 26.08 3.82 -31.04
CA GLU A 410 25.47 4.14 -29.74
C GLU A 410 24.54 5.37 -29.79
N PRO A 411 24.90 6.51 -30.43
CA PRO A 411 23.99 7.65 -30.48
C PRO A 411 22.66 7.34 -31.16
N GLN A 412 22.70 6.57 -32.26
CA GLN A 412 21.50 6.16 -33.00
C GLN A 412 20.63 5.19 -32.18
N ILE A 413 21.27 4.20 -31.55
CA ILE A 413 20.57 3.21 -30.71
C ILE A 413 19.98 3.88 -29.47
N PHE A 414 20.72 4.79 -28.82
CA PHE A 414 20.26 5.54 -27.67
C PHE A 414 19.02 6.36 -28.01
N LYS A 415 19.05 7.11 -29.12
CA LYS A 415 17.89 7.84 -29.63
C LYS A 415 16.69 6.93 -29.91
N LYS A 416 16.91 5.72 -30.41
CA LYS A 416 15.83 4.77 -30.68
C LYS A 416 15.23 4.15 -29.41
N LEU A 417 16.07 3.82 -28.43
CA LEU A 417 15.65 3.23 -27.16
C LEU A 417 14.95 4.25 -26.25
N TYR A 418 15.43 5.49 -26.26
CA TYR A 418 15.12 6.48 -25.22
C TYR A 418 14.65 7.84 -25.75
N GLY A 419 14.74 8.10 -27.07
CA GLY A 419 14.35 9.38 -27.69
C GLY A 419 12.85 9.58 -27.86
N TYR A 420 12.04 9.15 -26.90
CA TYR A 420 10.59 9.36 -26.90
C TYR A 420 10.21 10.59 -26.05
N THR A 421 9.16 11.30 -26.46
CA THR A 421 8.62 12.41 -25.68
C THR A 421 8.01 11.87 -24.40
N ILE A 422 8.53 12.35 -23.27
CA ILE A 422 7.97 12.05 -21.96
C ILE A 422 6.63 12.79 -21.83
N LYS A 423 5.54 12.03 -21.71
CA LYS A 423 4.24 12.60 -21.34
C LYS A 423 4.17 12.74 -19.83
N ASN A 424 3.95 13.95 -19.33
CA ASN A 424 3.76 14.21 -17.90
C ASN A 424 2.54 13.41 -17.39
N SER A 425 2.71 12.73 -16.26
CA SER A 425 1.60 12.05 -15.58
C SER A 425 0.60 13.09 -15.06
N LYS A 426 -0.69 12.92 -15.39
CA LYS A 426 -1.77 13.84 -14.98
C LYS A 426 -2.10 13.81 -13.48
N VAL A 427 -1.54 12.88 -12.72
CA VAL A 427 -1.92 12.65 -11.32
C VAL A 427 -0.95 13.38 -10.40
N SER A 428 -1.40 14.51 -9.83
CA SER A 428 -0.67 15.24 -8.79
C SER A 428 -1.15 14.78 -7.41
N LEU A 429 -0.23 14.23 -6.63
CA LEU A 429 -0.38 14.03 -5.19
C LEU A 429 0.57 14.99 -4.47
N ASN A 430 0.11 15.56 -3.37
CA ASN A 430 0.89 16.51 -2.58
C ASN A 430 1.42 15.84 -1.32
N LYS A 431 2.50 16.40 -0.75
CA LYS A 431 2.98 16.03 0.58
C LYS A 431 1.85 16.17 1.60
N GLY A 432 1.66 15.16 2.45
CA GLY A 432 0.58 15.10 3.43
C GLY A 432 -0.73 14.49 2.93
N ASP A 433 -0.84 14.16 1.64
CA ASP A 433 -2.02 13.45 1.14
C ASP A 433 -2.06 12.02 1.69
N VAL A 434 -3.23 11.60 2.19
CA VAL A 434 -3.48 10.23 2.66
C VAL A 434 -3.91 9.36 1.47
N VAL A 435 -3.26 8.21 1.33
CA VAL A 435 -3.40 7.31 0.19
C VAL A 435 -3.53 5.84 0.61
N ARG A 436 -4.18 5.03 -0.23
CA ARG A 436 -4.10 3.56 -0.21
C ARG A 436 -3.16 3.07 -1.31
N ILE A 437 -2.52 1.92 -1.11
CA ILE A 437 -1.64 1.27 -2.09
C ILE A 437 -2.41 0.16 -2.79
N SER A 438 -2.21 -0.01 -4.10
CA SER A 438 -2.82 -1.11 -4.85
C SER A 438 -2.25 -2.48 -4.43
N LYS A 439 -3.12 -3.47 -4.22
CA LYS A 439 -2.74 -4.88 -4.00
C LYS A 439 -2.17 -5.48 -5.30
N ALA A 440 -1.10 -6.26 -5.17
CA ALA A 440 -0.39 -6.90 -6.30
C ALA A 440 -1.33 -7.72 -7.21
N ASN A 441 -1.02 -7.73 -8.51
CA ASN A 441 -1.83 -8.45 -9.49
C ASN A 441 -1.52 -9.96 -9.45
N LYS A 442 -2.32 -10.72 -8.71
CA LYS A 442 -2.24 -12.19 -8.69
C LYS A 442 -2.99 -12.78 -9.90
N SER A 443 -2.43 -13.80 -10.54
CA SER A 443 -2.94 -14.45 -11.77
C SER A 443 -4.39 -14.98 -11.68
N PHE A 444 -4.95 -15.10 -10.47
CA PHE A 444 -6.31 -15.59 -10.21
C PHE A 444 -7.15 -14.62 -9.38
N ARG A 445 -6.88 -13.30 -9.47
CA ARG A 445 -7.63 -12.31 -8.69
C ARG A 445 -9.07 -12.20 -9.18
N ARG A 446 -10.02 -12.35 -8.25
CA ARG A 446 -11.46 -12.10 -8.48
C ARG A 446 -11.73 -10.60 -8.47
N GLY A 447 -12.33 -10.08 -9.55
CA GLY A 447 -12.51 -8.64 -9.77
C GLY A 447 -13.37 -7.91 -8.74
N TYR A 448 -14.24 -8.64 -8.02
CA TYR A 448 -15.11 -8.08 -6.99
C TYR A 448 -14.44 -7.92 -5.61
N LEU A 449 -13.28 -8.56 -5.39
CA LEU A 449 -12.54 -8.44 -4.14
C LEU A 449 -11.80 -7.09 -4.07
N PRO A 450 -11.60 -6.52 -2.86
CA PRO A 450 -10.84 -5.29 -2.66
C PRO A 450 -9.48 -5.30 -3.38
N GLY A 451 -9.20 -4.22 -4.10
CA GLY A 451 -7.96 -4.03 -4.86
C GLY A 451 -6.94 -3.14 -4.18
N TRP A 452 -7.33 -2.46 -3.12
CA TRP A 452 -6.51 -1.51 -2.40
C TRP A 452 -6.21 -2.02 -0.99
N SER A 453 -5.10 -1.56 -0.41
CA SER A 453 -4.70 -1.85 0.96
C SER A 453 -5.76 -1.38 1.94
N ASP A 454 -5.95 -2.16 3.02
CA ASP A 454 -6.81 -1.78 4.15
C ASP A 454 -6.07 -0.74 5.05
N GLU A 455 -4.74 -0.87 5.17
CA GLU A 455 -3.85 0.15 5.71
C GLU A 455 -3.81 1.40 4.80
N VAL A 456 -3.63 2.56 5.43
CA VAL A 456 -3.52 3.87 4.77
C VAL A 456 -2.15 4.48 5.07
N PHE A 457 -1.64 5.26 4.12
CA PHE A 457 -0.30 5.82 4.15
C PHE A 457 -0.36 7.31 3.85
N THR A 458 0.68 8.04 4.24
CA THR A 458 0.81 9.47 3.92
C THR A 458 1.93 9.69 2.92
N VAL A 459 1.70 10.55 1.94
CA VAL A 459 2.75 10.95 0.99
C VAL A 459 3.76 11.83 1.71
N SER A 460 4.99 11.33 1.87
CA SER A 460 6.08 12.07 2.51
C SER A 460 6.83 12.97 1.51
N LYS A 461 7.04 12.46 0.29
CA LYS A 461 7.80 13.15 -0.77
C LYS A 461 7.37 12.74 -2.17
N ALA A 462 7.39 13.71 -3.08
CA ALA A 462 7.24 13.50 -4.53
C ALA A 462 8.59 13.70 -5.23
N TYR A 463 8.91 12.84 -6.18
CA TYR A 463 10.11 12.94 -7.01
C TYR A 463 9.72 13.27 -8.45
N SER A 464 10.37 14.27 -9.04
CA SER A 464 10.22 14.70 -10.44
C SER A 464 10.85 13.72 -11.45
N SER A 465 10.68 12.43 -11.20
CA SER A 465 10.97 11.35 -12.13
C SER A 465 9.90 11.28 -13.21
N HIS A 466 10.19 10.51 -14.27
CA HIS A 466 9.29 10.33 -15.39
C HIS A 466 9.00 8.85 -15.63
N PRO A 467 7.80 8.34 -15.27
CA PRO A 467 6.71 9.05 -14.55
C PRO A 467 7.06 9.42 -13.10
N THR A 468 6.32 10.37 -12.53
CA THR A 468 6.51 10.86 -11.15
C THR A 468 6.33 9.72 -10.17
N THR A 469 7.22 9.63 -9.19
CA THR A 469 7.19 8.61 -8.14
C THR A 469 7.12 9.24 -6.76
N PHE A 470 6.48 8.56 -5.83
CA PHE A 470 6.22 9.03 -4.47
C PHE A 470 6.87 8.11 -3.44
N GLU A 471 7.25 8.72 -2.33
CA GLU A 471 7.65 8.05 -1.11
C GLU A 471 6.53 8.20 -0.08
N LEU A 472 6.29 7.12 0.64
CA LEU A 472 5.18 7.01 1.58
C LEU A 472 5.71 6.77 2.98
N GLN A 473 4.93 7.16 3.97
CA GLN A 473 5.12 6.81 5.37
C GLN A 473 3.86 6.16 5.94
N ASP A 474 4.03 5.25 6.88
CA ASP A 474 2.92 4.64 7.62
C ASP A 474 2.33 5.59 8.67
N LEU A 475 1.37 5.10 9.46
CA LEU A 475 0.74 5.88 10.54
C LEU A 475 1.71 6.19 11.71
N LYS A 476 2.82 5.47 11.84
CA LYS A 476 3.89 5.76 12.82
C LYS A 476 4.99 6.66 12.24
N SER A 477 4.76 7.23 11.05
CA SER A 477 5.73 8.05 10.32
C SER A 477 7.01 7.30 9.91
N GLU A 478 6.96 5.97 9.82
CA GLU A 478 8.07 5.19 9.28
C GLU A 478 7.98 5.15 7.75
N ALA A 479 9.11 5.37 7.07
CA ALA A 479 9.16 5.37 5.62
C ALA A 479 8.92 3.96 5.05
N ILE A 480 7.97 3.85 4.13
CA ILE A 480 7.73 2.62 3.38
C ILE A 480 8.84 2.46 2.34
N LYS A 481 9.51 1.30 2.39
CA LYS A 481 10.61 0.99 1.50
C LYS A 481 10.16 0.94 0.03
N GLY A 482 10.82 1.74 -0.80
CA GLY A 482 10.62 1.75 -2.25
C GLY A 482 10.07 3.09 -2.76
N ARG A 483 9.67 3.10 -4.04
CA ARG A 483 9.02 4.25 -4.68
C ARG A 483 7.78 3.78 -5.40
N PHE A 484 6.70 4.54 -5.26
CA PHE A 484 5.38 4.20 -5.78
C PHE A 484 5.01 5.09 -6.96
N TYR A 485 4.35 4.53 -7.96
CA TYR A 485 3.78 5.30 -9.07
C TYR A 485 2.41 5.86 -8.70
N ALA A 486 2.00 6.95 -9.33
CA ALA A 486 0.71 7.58 -9.06
C ALA A 486 -0.47 6.61 -9.28
N GLU A 487 -0.37 5.72 -10.27
CA GLU A 487 -1.38 4.70 -10.57
C GLU A 487 -1.51 3.60 -9.52
N GLU A 488 -0.47 3.41 -8.70
CA GLU A 488 -0.45 2.47 -7.57
C GLU A 488 -1.01 3.10 -6.29
N LEU A 489 -1.34 4.40 -6.34
CA LEU A 489 -1.80 5.19 -5.21
C LEU A 489 -3.22 5.70 -5.43
N GLN A 490 -4.03 5.59 -4.39
CA GLN A 490 -5.36 6.18 -4.35
C GLN A 490 -5.47 7.16 -3.21
N LYS A 491 -5.61 8.45 -3.53
CA LYS A 491 -5.97 9.47 -2.55
C LYS A 491 -7.33 9.17 -1.93
N ILE A 492 -7.37 9.20 -0.61
CA ILE A 492 -8.57 9.06 0.21
C ILE A 492 -8.74 10.30 1.09
N SER A 493 -9.96 10.50 1.59
CA SER A 493 -10.27 11.56 2.55
C SER A 493 -10.78 10.91 3.83
N LYS A 494 -9.91 10.22 4.56
CA LYS A 494 -10.29 9.59 5.83
C LYS A 494 -10.43 10.65 6.93
N ARG A 495 -11.49 10.60 7.71
CA ARG A 495 -11.71 11.50 8.84
C ARG A 495 -11.00 10.96 10.08
N SER A 496 -10.70 11.85 11.04
CA SER A 496 -10.04 11.46 12.30
C SER A 496 -10.92 10.56 13.18
N ASP A 497 -12.24 10.62 12.99
CA ASP A 497 -13.28 9.84 13.69
C ASP A 497 -13.67 8.55 12.95
N ASP A 498 -13.01 8.21 11.85
CA ASP A 498 -13.36 7.01 11.09
C ASP A 498 -12.99 5.72 11.82
N TYR A 499 -13.90 4.74 11.73
CA TYR A 499 -13.73 3.42 12.33
C TYR A 499 -12.54 2.66 11.73
N TRP A 500 -11.84 1.92 12.60
CA TRP A 500 -10.86 0.91 12.18
C TRP A 500 -11.43 -0.48 12.40
N LEU A 501 -11.13 -1.38 11.46
CA LEU A 501 -11.59 -2.75 11.48
C LEU A 501 -10.60 -3.62 12.25
N ILE A 502 -11.10 -4.42 13.20
CA ILE A 502 -10.33 -5.46 13.89
C ILE A 502 -10.42 -6.74 13.09
N GLU A 503 -9.28 -7.35 12.82
CA GLU A 503 -9.17 -8.69 12.25
C GLU A 503 -9.41 -9.77 13.29
N LYS A 504 -8.75 -9.63 14.45
CA LYS A 504 -8.79 -10.63 15.52
C LYS A 504 -8.50 -10.01 16.87
N VAL A 505 -9.21 -10.47 17.90
CA VAL A 505 -8.84 -10.23 19.29
C VAL A 505 -7.80 -11.26 19.70
N LEU A 506 -6.61 -10.82 20.09
CA LEU A 506 -5.47 -11.67 20.44
C LEU A 506 -5.42 -12.00 21.93
N LYS A 507 -5.71 -11.01 22.79
CA LYS A 507 -5.71 -11.16 24.26
C LYS A 507 -6.84 -10.32 24.86
N THR A 508 -7.25 -10.68 26.07
CA THR A 508 -8.25 -9.94 26.86
C THR A 508 -7.69 -9.74 28.27
N LYS A 509 -7.88 -8.56 28.86
CA LYS A 509 -7.55 -8.29 30.27
C LYS A 509 -8.60 -7.41 30.94
N GLY A 510 -8.62 -7.43 32.27
CA GLY A 510 -9.59 -6.67 33.08
C GLY A 510 -10.98 -7.29 33.14
N ARG A 511 -11.86 -6.69 33.95
CA ARG A 511 -13.27 -7.10 34.12
C ARG A 511 -14.18 -5.86 34.14
N GLY A 512 -15.43 -6.04 33.73
CA GLY A 512 -16.44 -4.98 33.71
C GLY A 512 -16.04 -3.76 32.84
N PRO A 513 -16.21 -2.52 33.32
CA PRO A 513 -15.94 -1.30 32.52
C PRO A 513 -14.46 -1.05 32.22
N LYS A 514 -13.54 -1.74 32.92
CA LYS A 514 -12.09 -1.69 32.67
C LYS A 514 -11.60 -2.81 31.75
N LYS A 515 -12.52 -3.55 31.11
CA LYS A 515 -12.17 -4.63 30.19
C LYS A 515 -11.52 -4.04 28.93
N GLU A 516 -10.39 -4.61 28.55
CA GLU A 516 -9.63 -4.24 27.36
C GLU A 516 -9.30 -5.47 26.52
N TYR A 517 -9.18 -5.25 25.22
CA TYR A 517 -8.85 -6.25 24.23
C TYR A 517 -7.57 -5.85 23.50
N TYR A 518 -6.60 -6.76 23.40
CA TYR A 518 -5.44 -6.59 22.55
C TYR A 518 -5.79 -7.07 21.15
N VAL A 519 -5.81 -6.16 20.18
CA VAL A 519 -6.41 -6.42 18.87
C VAL A 519 -5.38 -6.38 17.75
N LYS A 520 -5.58 -7.27 16.78
CA LYS A 520 -4.95 -7.23 15.47
C LYS A 520 -5.84 -6.41 14.55
N TRP A 521 -5.35 -5.28 14.08
CA TRP A 521 -6.08 -4.43 13.13
C TRP A 521 -6.04 -5.04 11.72
N LYS A 522 -7.18 -4.99 11.03
CA LYS A 522 -7.37 -5.59 9.71
C LYS A 522 -6.44 -4.97 8.68
N GLY A 523 -5.55 -5.79 8.13
CA GLY A 523 -4.60 -5.41 7.09
C GLY A 523 -3.47 -4.50 7.55
N PHE A 524 -3.26 -4.34 8.86
CA PHE A 524 -2.08 -3.69 9.45
C PHE A 524 -1.06 -4.72 9.91
N ASP A 525 0.20 -4.32 10.03
CA ASP A 525 1.24 -5.18 10.61
C ASP A 525 1.07 -5.39 12.13
N ASN A 526 1.64 -6.45 12.69
CA ASN A 526 1.59 -6.79 14.12
C ASN A 526 2.14 -5.68 15.03
N ARG A 527 3.01 -4.81 14.50
CA ARG A 527 3.54 -3.65 15.20
C ARG A 527 2.45 -2.63 15.57
N PHE A 528 1.31 -2.65 14.89
CA PHE A 528 0.16 -1.78 15.19
C PHE A 528 -0.81 -2.39 16.21
N ASN A 529 -0.61 -3.64 16.61
CA ASN A 529 -1.48 -4.28 17.59
C ASN A 529 -1.48 -3.50 18.90
N SER A 530 -2.66 -3.15 19.38
CA SER A 530 -2.82 -2.27 20.55
C SER A 530 -3.96 -2.74 21.44
N TRP A 531 -3.97 -2.26 22.69
CA TRP A 531 -5.09 -2.47 23.60
C TRP A 531 -6.19 -1.45 23.29
N VAL A 532 -7.42 -1.92 23.17
CA VAL A 532 -8.62 -1.09 23.02
C VAL A 532 -9.61 -1.38 24.13
N LYS A 533 -10.33 -0.35 24.58
CA LYS A 533 -11.37 -0.50 25.60
C LYS A 533 -12.52 -1.32 25.02
N ALA A 534 -13.06 -2.26 25.79
CA ALA A 534 -14.25 -3.04 25.40
C ALA A 534 -15.43 -2.13 25.06
N ALA A 535 -15.55 -0.98 25.74
CA ALA A 535 -16.57 0.04 25.47
C ALA A 535 -16.50 0.67 24.07
N TRP A 536 -15.37 0.55 23.38
CA TRP A 536 -15.21 1.09 22.02
C TRP A 536 -15.63 0.10 20.93
N MET A 537 -15.85 -1.18 21.29
CA MET A 537 -16.39 -2.18 20.39
C MET A 537 -17.90 -2.01 20.31
N LYS A 538 -18.42 -1.72 19.12
CA LYS A 538 -19.86 -1.70 18.83
C LYS A 538 -20.32 -3.01 18.25
#